data_AF-A0A316HCM3-F1
#
_entry.id   AF-A0A316HCM3-F1
#
_cell.length_a   1.000
_cell.length_b   1.000
_cell.length_c   1.000
_cell.angle_alpha   90.00
_cell.angle_beta   90.00
_cell.angle_gamma   90.00
#
_symmetry.space_group_name_H-M   'P 1'
#
loop_
_entity.id
_entity.type
_entity.pdbx_description
1 polymer ?
#
loop_
_entity_poly.entity_id
_entity_poly.type
_entity_poly.pdbx_seq_one_letter_code
_entity_poly.pdbx_strand_id
1 'polypeptide(L)'
;MDFMRLLKSLEELLYEMASWLLFYPITMWRTLRHPQAMMRYADVELADDLHEQYADTLSPPLFLLITLLIAHGFELALVRQEIPWAPPSFLASDSNLLLFRAVAFSIFPLLMALKLLRHRGIRIDRKTLKRPFYSQCYVAAPFALVTSIGGVLTRIDRPATLLSGLMLFGLATLWYVTVETRWFAKHLELPLARAALKVVVTLFQGLIAMLLVGAAVAFGLASA
;
A
#
# COMPACT_ATOMS: atom_id res chain seq x y z
N MET A 1 -25.94 24.56 -2.63
CA MET A 1 -24.76 24.52 -1.75
C MET A 1 -24.05 25.85 -1.88
N ASP A 2 -23.76 26.51 -0.77
CA ASP A 2 -23.32 27.91 -0.70
C ASP A 2 -21.89 28.07 -1.22
N PHE A 3 -21.63 29.03 -2.13
CA PHE A 3 -20.30 29.26 -2.73
C PHE A 3 -19.21 29.47 -1.66
N MET A 4 -19.57 30.09 -0.54
CA MET A 4 -18.68 30.28 0.61
C MET A 4 -18.22 28.96 1.25
N ARG A 5 -19.06 27.93 1.26
CA ARG A 5 -18.68 26.59 1.75
C ARG A 5 -17.74 25.87 0.79
N LEU A 6 -17.91 26.08 -0.52
CA LEU A 6 -16.98 25.53 -1.53
C LEU A 6 -15.60 26.17 -1.42
N LEU A 7 -15.54 27.49 -1.22
CA LEU A 7 -14.28 28.19 -1.02
C LEU A 7 -13.55 27.71 0.24
N LYS A 8 -14.27 27.62 1.36
CA LYS A 8 -13.69 27.11 2.62
C LYS A 8 -13.20 25.66 2.49
N SER A 9 -13.96 24.79 1.83
CA SER A 9 -13.52 23.41 1.56
C SER A 9 -12.29 23.36 0.65
N LEU A 10 -12.14 24.30 -0.29
CA LEU A 10 -10.97 24.40 -1.15
C LEU A 10 -9.73 24.86 -0.34
N GLU A 11 -9.89 25.85 0.54
CA GLU A 11 -8.82 26.31 1.43
C GLU A 11 -8.34 25.18 2.36
N GLU A 12 -9.27 24.44 2.97
CA GLU A 12 -8.97 23.26 3.79
C GLU A 12 -8.23 22.19 2.98
N LEU A 13 -8.69 21.91 1.75
CA LEU A 13 -8.03 20.96 0.85
C LEU A 13 -6.62 21.43 0.46
N LEU A 14 -6.42 22.71 0.16
CA LEU A 14 -5.12 23.26 -0.21
C LEU A 14 -4.14 23.20 0.97
N TYR A 15 -4.61 23.55 2.17
CA TYR A 15 -3.81 23.42 3.39
C TYR A 15 -3.41 21.96 3.62
N GLU A 16 -4.36 21.03 3.48
CA GLU A 16 -4.13 19.59 3.61
C GLU A 16 -3.10 19.10 2.58
N MET A 17 -3.25 19.47 1.31
CA MET A 17 -2.28 19.11 0.26
C MET A 17 -0.89 19.70 0.50
N ALA A 18 -0.81 20.94 1.00
CA ALA A 18 0.45 21.57 1.36
C ALA A 18 1.12 20.87 2.55
N SER A 19 0.33 20.48 3.56
CA SER A 19 0.81 19.76 4.73
C SER A 19 1.40 18.39 4.35
N TRP A 20 0.85 17.73 3.33
CA TRP A 20 1.36 16.46 2.82
C TRP A 20 2.81 16.53 2.33
N LEU A 21 3.26 17.69 1.82
CA LEU A 21 4.67 17.87 1.43
C LEU A 21 5.64 17.67 2.60
N LEU A 22 5.20 18.01 3.82
CA LEU A 22 5.97 17.81 5.04
C LEU A 22 5.69 16.44 5.66
N PHE A 23 4.41 16.08 5.81
CA PHE A 23 4.03 14.87 6.53
C PHE A 23 4.30 13.58 5.76
N TYR A 24 4.29 13.59 4.43
CA TYR A 24 4.65 12.43 3.62
C TYR A 24 6.08 11.93 3.88
N PRO A 25 7.14 12.76 3.70
CA PRO A 25 8.50 12.29 3.93
C PRO A 25 8.75 11.89 5.39
N ILE A 26 8.13 12.59 6.36
CA ILE A 26 8.20 12.23 7.78
C ILE A 26 7.57 10.86 8.01
N THR A 27 6.36 10.63 7.49
CA THR A 27 5.63 9.37 7.62
C THR A 27 6.41 8.22 6.97
N MET A 28 6.95 8.43 5.77
CA MET A 28 7.79 7.46 5.06
C MET A 28 9.04 7.12 5.87
N TRP A 29 9.75 8.13 6.37
CA TRP A 29 10.96 7.93 7.17
C TRP A 29 10.69 7.17 8.47
N ARG A 30 9.66 7.58 9.23
CA ARG A 30 9.24 6.89 10.45
C ARG A 30 8.83 5.44 10.19
N THR A 31 8.13 5.19 9.08
CA THR A 31 7.71 3.85 8.67
C THR A 31 8.89 2.95 8.31
N LEU A 32 9.88 3.47 7.56
CA LEU A 32 11.08 2.70 7.21
C LEU A 32 11.96 2.38 8.42
N ARG A 33 12.15 3.35 9.33
CA ARG A 33 13.03 3.21 10.50
C ARG A 33 12.37 2.45 11.65
N HIS A 34 11.09 2.66 11.88
CA HIS A 34 10.36 2.12 13.03
C HIS A 34 8.99 1.53 12.62
N PRO A 35 8.95 0.54 11.70
CA PRO A 35 7.69 0.04 11.13
C PRO A 35 6.74 -0.51 12.21
N GLN A 36 7.24 -1.25 13.19
CA GLN A 36 6.42 -1.78 14.28
C GLN A 36 5.82 -0.68 15.17
N ALA A 37 6.54 0.43 15.34
CA ALA A 37 6.03 1.57 16.11
C ALA A 37 4.92 2.29 15.33
N MET A 38 5.09 2.47 14.02
CA MET A 38 4.05 3.05 13.15
C MET A 38 2.79 2.19 13.06
N MET A 39 2.96 0.87 12.97
CA MET A 39 1.84 -0.09 13.02
C MET A 39 1.05 0.04 14.32
N ARG A 40 1.73 0.17 15.47
CA ARG A 40 1.09 0.39 16.77
C ARG A 40 0.48 1.79 16.89
N TYR A 41 1.15 2.81 16.34
CA TYR A 41 0.66 4.17 16.32
C TYR A 41 -0.69 4.24 15.59
N ALA A 42 -0.81 3.60 14.42
CA ALA A 42 -2.07 3.49 13.70
C ALA A 42 -3.21 2.90 14.54
N ASP A 43 -2.88 1.94 15.40
CA ASP A 43 -3.84 1.29 16.27
C ASP A 43 -4.29 2.17 17.45
N VAL A 44 -3.41 3.03 17.96
CA VAL A 44 -3.72 3.96 19.08
C VAL A 44 -4.51 5.14 18.57
N GLU A 45 -4.02 5.77 17.50
CA GLU A 45 -4.57 7.00 16.94
C GLU A 45 -6.01 6.85 16.45
N LEU A 46 -6.40 5.64 16.03
CA LEU A 46 -7.76 5.36 15.59
C LEU A 46 -8.79 5.45 16.73
N ALA A 47 -8.33 5.41 17.99
CA ALA A 47 -9.15 5.55 19.18
C ALA A 47 -9.34 7.02 19.60
N ASP A 48 -8.56 7.94 19.05
CA ASP A 48 -8.65 9.38 19.36
C ASP A 48 -9.87 10.01 18.68
N ASP A 49 -10.19 11.23 19.09
CA ASP A 49 -11.27 12.00 18.48
C ASP A 49 -10.97 12.24 16.99
N LEU A 50 -12.01 12.18 16.15
CA LEU A 50 -11.90 12.24 14.68
C LEU A 50 -11.04 13.40 14.13
N HIS A 51 -10.96 14.51 14.86
CA HIS A 51 -10.21 15.70 14.48
C HIS A 51 -8.75 15.69 14.93
N GLU A 52 -8.41 14.84 15.91
CA GLU A 52 -7.04 14.68 16.42
C GLU A 52 -6.33 13.49 15.78
N GLN A 53 -7.08 12.59 15.12
CA GLN A 53 -6.50 11.39 14.50
C GLN A 53 -5.46 11.76 13.44
N TYR A 54 -4.23 11.27 13.64
CA TYR A 54 -3.11 11.37 12.71
C TYR A 54 -2.59 12.80 12.57
N ALA A 55 -2.67 13.64 13.61
CA ALA A 55 -2.18 15.03 13.51
C ALA A 55 -0.68 15.13 13.14
N ASP A 56 0.12 14.14 13.53
CA ASP A 56 1.58 14.13 13.33
C ASP A 56 2.06 13.39 12.08
N THR A 57 1.15 12.75 11.32
CA THR A 57 1.49 11.89 10.17
C THR A 57 0.36 11.82 9.16
N LEU A 58 0.59 11.24 7.98
CA LEU A 58 -0.53 10.94 7.08
C LEU A 58 -1.35 9.76 7.62
N SER A 59 -2.68 9.84 7.47
CA SER A 59 -3.53 8.68 7.76
C SER A 59 -3.11 7.49 6.89
N PRO A 60 -3.15 6.24 7.40
CA PRO A 60 -2.48 5.13 6.74
C PRO A 60 -3.00 4.80 5.33
N PRO A 61 -4.33 4.78 5.05
CA PRO A 61 -4.81 4.57 3.69
C PRO A 61 -4.45 5.73 2.73
N LEU A 62 -4.45 6.97 3.22
CA LEU A 62 -4.06 8.14 2.44
C LEU A 62 -2.57 8.12 2.12
N PHE A 63 -1.73 7.74 3.08
CA PHE A 63 -0.30 7.53 2.89
C PHE A 63 -0.03 6.52 1.76
N LEU A 64 -0.69 5.35 1.79
CA LEU A 64 -0.59 4.36 0.72
C LEU A 64 -1.03 4.93 -0.63
N LEU A 65 -2.16 5.65 -0.68
CA LEU A 65 -2.66 6.26 -1.91
C LEU A 65 -1.65 7.26 -2.50
N ILE A 66 -1.13 8.19 -1.69
CA ILE A 66 -0.12 9.18 -2.11
C ILE A 66 1.16 8.48 -2.57
N THR A 67 1.59 7.43 -1.87
CA THR A 67 2.76 6.64 -2.29
C THR A 67 2.56 5.99 -3.66
N LEU A 68 1.37 5.47 -3.96
CA LEU A 68 1.05 4.91 -5.27
C LEU A 68 1.00 5.97 -6.38
N LEU A 69 0.47 7.16 -6.06
CA LEU A 69 0.52 8.32 -6.97
C LEU A 69 1.96 8.71 -7.31
N ILE A 70 2.84 8.77 -6.30
CA ILE A 70 4.26 9.06 -6.49
C ILE A 70 4.93 7.96 -7.33
N ALA A 71 4.66 6.69 -7.03
CA ALA A 71 5.19 5.55 -7.80
C ALA A 71 4.78 5.62 -9.28
N HIS A 72 3.54 6.00 -9.56
CA HIS A 72 3.07 6.21 -10.92
C HIS A 72 3.73 7.44 -11.59
N GLY A 73 3.96 8.53 -10.85
CA GLY A 73 4.75 9.67 -11.34
C GLY A 73 6.17 9.26 -11.76
N PHE A 74 6.84 8.39 -10.99
CA PHE A 74 8.12 7.80 -11.38
C PHE A 74 8.01 6.98 -12.67
N GLU A 75 6.99 6.12 -12.79
CA GLU A 75 6.76 5.34 -14.01
C GLU A 75 6.62 6.24 -15.25
N LEU A 76 5.82 7.31 -15.17
CA LEU A 76 5.65 8.26 -16.27
C LEU A 76 6.95 8.99 -16.64
N ALA A 77 7.80 9.29 -15.65
CA ALA A 77 9.08 9.95 -15.89
C ALA A 77 10.13 9.00 -16.51
N LEU A 78 10.12 7.72 -16.14
CA LEU A 78 11.15 6.73 -16.51
C LEU A 78 10.83 5.93 -17.78
N VAL A 79 9.56 5.66 -18.10
CA VAL A 79 9.15 4.66 -19.12
C VAL A 79 8.41 5.26 -20.30
N ARG A 80 8.30 6.60 -20.39
CA ARG A 80 7.43 7.29 -21.36
C ARG A 80 7.64 6.95 -22.84
N GLN A 81 8.68 6.21 -23.25
CA GLN A 81 9.01 5.96 -24.65
C GLN A 81 9.50 4.55 -25.04
N GLU A 82 9.68 3.59 -24.13
CA GLU A 82 10.50 2.39 -24.46
C GLU A 82 9.74 1.06 -24.58
N ILE A 83 8.42 0.99 -24.29
CA ILE A 83 7.72 -0.31 -24.26
C ILE A 83 6.30 -0.22 -24.81
N PRO A 84 5.97 -0.97 -25.88
CA PRO A 84 4.60 -1.16 -26.34
C PRO A 84 3.90 -2.18 -25.42
N TRP A 85 3.65 -1.81 -24.16
CA TRP A 85 2.67 -2.52 -23.34
C TRP A 85 1.32 -1.85 -23.61
N ALA A 86 0.41 -2.57 -24.26
CA ALA A 86 -0.98 -2.13 -24.39
C ALA A 86 -1.75 -2.63 -23.16
N PRO A 87 -2.06 -1.78 -22.16
CA PRO A 87 -2.99 -2.17 -21.11
C PRO A 87 -4.31 -2.66 -21.72
N PRO A 88 -5.03 -3.59 -21.06
CA PRO A 88 -6.45 -3.79 -21.34
C PRO A 88 -7.18 -2.44 -21.37
N SER A 89 -8.19 -2.29 -22.24
CA SER A 89 -8.89 -1.02 -22.49
C SER A 89 -9.30 -0.29 -21.20
N PHE A 90 -9.78 -1.01 -20.19
CA PHE A 90 -10.13 -0.46 -18.88
C PHE A 90 -8.95 0.19 -18.15
N LEU A 91 -7.75 -0.37 -18.25
CA LEU A 91 -6.53 0.13 -17.60
C LEU A 91 -5.77 1.17 -18.44
N ALA A 92 -6.29 1.55 -19.62
CA ALA A 92 -5.68 2.57 -20.45
C ALA A 92 -5.77 3.99 -19.85
N SER A 93 -6.73 4.23 -18.95
CA SER A 93 -6.80 5.46 -18.18
C SER A 93 -5.89 5.39 -16.94
N ASP A 94 -5.07 6.41 -16.72
CA ASP A 94 -4.21 6.54 -15.54
C ASP A 94 -5.01 6.42 -14.23
N SER A 95 -6.23 6.98 -14.20
CA SER A 95 -7.12 6.90 -13.03
C SER A 95 -7.53 5.45 -12.73
N ASN A 96 -7.88 4.68 -13.75
CA ASN A 96 -8.27 3.28 -13.59
C ASN A 96 -7.06 2.41 -13.22
N LEU A 97 -5.88 2.70 -13.79
CA LEU A 97 -4.63 2.02 -13.43
C LEU A 97 -4.25 2.26 -11.97
N LEU A 98 -4.37 3.51 -11.50
CA LEU A 98 -4.15 3.88 -10.11
C LEU A 98 -5.15 3.21 -9.17
N LEU A 99 -6.43 3.19 -9.54
CA LEU A 99 -7.46 2.49 -8.77
C LEU A 99 -7.17 0.99 -8.68
N PHE A 100 -6.80 0.36 -9.80
CA PHE A 100 -6.39 -1.03 -9.84
C PHE A 100 -5.21 -1.30 -8.90
N ARG A 101 -4.17 -0.46 -8.96
CA ARG A 101 -3.00 -0.57 -8.05
C ARG A 101 -3.39 -0.38 -6.59
N ALA A 102 -4.24 0.60 -6.28
CA ALA A 102 -4.72 0.83 -4.93
C ALA A 102 -5.45 -0.40 -4.37
N VAL A 103 -6.33 -1.01 -5.17
CA VAL A 103 -7.00 -2.26 -4.80
C VAL A 103 -6.00 -3.39 -4.65
N ALA A 104 -5.13 -3.60 -5.64
CA ALA A 104 -4.15 -4.69 -5.68
C ALA A 104 -3.21 -4.64 -4.47
N PHE A 105 -2.61 -3.48 -4.17
CA PHE A 105 -1.75 -3.32 -3.01
C PHE A 105 -2.50 -3.34 -1.68
N SER A 106 -3.80 -3.00 -1.65
CA SER A 106 -4.63 -3.11 -0.44
C SER A 106 -5.04 -4.55 -0.11
N ILE A 107 -4.92 -5.51 -1.04
CA ILE A 107 -5.17 -6.93 -0.77
C ILE A 107 -4.21 -7.46 0.30
N PHE A 108 -2.93 -7.09 0.24
CA PHE A 108 -1.93 -7.54 1.21
C PHE A 108 -2.26 -7.11 2.65
N PRO A 109 -2.43 -5.81 2.97
CA PRO A 109 -2.79 -5.37 4.32
C PRO A 109 -4.14 -5.93 4.76
N LEU A 110 -5.11 -6.08 3.85
CA LEU A 110 -6.40 -6.70 4.13
C LEU A 110 -6.26 -8.16 4.56
N LEU A 111 -5.48 -8.97 3.84
CA LEU A 111 -5.28 -10.38 4.17
C LEU A 111 -4.50 -10.56 5.47
N MET A 112 -3.50 -9.72 5.73
CA MET A 112 -2.76 -9.75 7.00
C MET A 112 -3.70 -9.43 8.18
N ALA A 113 -4.50 -8.36 8.06
CA ALA A 113 -5.49 -7.98 9.05
C ALA A 113 -6.53 -9.08 9.29
N LEU A 114 -7.05 -9.67 8.21
CA LEU A 114 -8.03 -10.76 8.26
C LEU A 114 -7.47 -12.00 8.98
N LYS A 115 -6.22 -12.37 8.71
CA LYS A 115 -5.58 -13.52 9.38
C LYS A 115 -5.35 -13.27 10.86
N LEU A 116 -4.99 -12.05 11.25
CA LEU A 116 -4.90 -11.67 12.65
C LEU A 116 -6.24 -11.87 13.36
N LEU A 117 -7.33 -11.30 12.81
CA LEU A 117 -8.66 -11.39 13.42
C LEU A 117 -9.14 -12.83 13.52
N ARG A 118 -8.99 -13.61 12.44
CA ARG A 118 -9.35 -15.04 12.42
C ARG A 118 -8.58 -15.83 13.47
N HIS A 119 -7.28 -15.59 13.61
CA HIS A 119 -6.47 -16.32 14.57
C HIS A 119 -6.83 -15.99 16.02
N ARG A 120 -7.21 -14.73 16.30
CA ARG A 120 -7.66 -14.29 17.63
C ARG A 120 -9.12 -14.60 17.93
N GLY A 121 -9.85 -15.24 17.01
CA GLY A 121 -11.28 -15.50 17.17
C GLY A 121 -12.13 -14.23 17.26
N ILE A 122 -11.64 -13.09 16.76
CA ILE A 122 -12.36 -11.82 16.79
C ILE A 122 -13.35 -11.81 15.61
N ARG A 123 -14.60 -11.42 15.88
CA ARG A 123 -15.63 -11.26 14.84
C ARG A 123 -15.12 -10.33 13.74
N ILE A 124 -15.26 -10.76 12.49
CA ILE A 124 -14.89 -9.96 11.33
C ILE A 124 -16.07 -9.05 10.97
N ASP A 125 -15.91 -7.75 11.18
CA ASP A 125 -16.81 -6.71 10.71
C ASP A 125 -16.02 -5.45 10.35
N ARG A 126 -16.71 -4.43 9.82
CA ARG A 126 -16.06 -3.18 9.37
C ARG A 126 -15.30 -2.48 10.51
N LYS A 127 -15.78 -2.55 11.75
CA LYS A 127 -15.16 -1.87 12.90
C LYS A 127 -13.91 -2.62 13.34
N THR A 128 -13.99 -3.95 13.49
CA THR A 128 -12.87 -4.77 13.93
C THR A 128 -11.74 -4.86 12.90
N LEU A 129 -12.07 -4.77 11.61
CA LEU A 129 -11.11 -4.82 10.51
C LEU A 129 -10.35 -3.50 10.32
N LYS A 130 -10.99 -2.35 10.58
CA LYS A 130 -10.42 -1.03 10.29
C LYS A 130 -9.05 -0.86 10.95
N ARG A 131 -8.95 -1.18 12.24
CA ARG A 131 -7.74 -1.04 13.05
C ARG A 131 -6.53 -1.82 12.49
N PRO A 132 -6.57 -3.16 12.38
CA PRO A 132 -5.46 -3.92 11.83
C PRO A 132 -5.20 -3.61 10.35
N PHE A 133 -6.22 -3.24 9.56
CA PHE A 133 -6.02 -2.81 8.18
C PHE A 133 -5.19 -1.51 8.10
N TYR A 134 -5.52 -0.52 8.94
CA TYR A 134 -4.81 0.76 8.99
C TYR A 134 -3.36 0.60 9.42
N SER A 135 -3.12 -0.24 10.43
CA SER A 135 -1.77 -0.64 10.86
C SER A 135 -0.93 -1.16 9.69
N GLN A 136 -1.53 -2.03 8.88
CA GLN A 136 -0.88 -2.70 7.75
C GLN A 136 -0.64 -1.78 6.55
N CYS A 137 -1.49 -0.77 6.33
CA CYS A 137 -1.31 0.22 5.26
C CYS A 137 -0.01 1.02 5.39
N TYR A 138 0.47 1.30 6.61
CA TYR A 138 1.76 1.97 6.79
C TYR A 138 2.90 1.16 6.17
N VAL A 139 2.98 -0.14 6.43
CA VAL A 139 4.07 -0.99 5.93
C VAL A 139 3.88 -1.34 4.46
N ALA A 140 2.63 -1.46 4.00
CA ALA A 140 2.32 -1.71 2.59
C ALA A 140 2.81 -0.58 1.67
N ALA A 141 2.80 0.67 2.14
CA ALA A 141 3.16 1.83 1.31
C ALA A 141 4.64 1.82 0.84
N PRO A 142 5.67 1.75 1.71
CA PRO A 142 7.05 1.63 1.26
C PRO A 142 7.29 0.38 0.38
N PHE A 143 6.65 -0.73 0.72
CA PHE A 143 6.72 -1.95 -0.09
C PHE A 143 6.18 -1.70 -1.50
N ALA A 144 5.01 -1.06 -1.62
CA ALA A 144 4.39 -0.73 -2.90
C ALA A 144 5.26 0.22 -3.74
N LEU A 145 5.89 1.22 -3.11
CA LEU A 145 6.77 2.16 -3.81
C LEU A 145 7.98 1.44 -4.43
N VAL A 146 8.73 0.70 -3.61
CA VAL A 146 9.99 0.10 -4.03
C VAL A 146 9.73 -1.03 -5.05
N THR A 147 8.66 -1.81 -4.86
CA THR A 147 8.27 -2.84 -5.85
C THR A 147 7.81 -2.23 -7.17
N SER A 148 7.09 -1.10 -7.14
CA SER A 148 6.67 -0.39 -8.36
C SER A 148 7.87 0.18 -9.12
N ILE A 149 8.83 0.80 -8.42
CA ILE A 149 10.08 1.28 -9.04
C ILE A 149 10.88 0.09 -9.59
N GLY A 150 10.99 -1.01 -8.83
CA GLY A 150 11.65 -2.23 -9.29
C GLY A 150 11.04 -2.75 -10.60
N GLY A 151 9.71 -2.85 -10.67
CA GLY A 151 8.98 -3.29 -11.86
C GLY A 151 9.07 -2.31 -13.05
N VAL A 152 9.28 -1.02 -12.79
CA VAL A 152 9.64 -0.03 -13.82
C VAL A 152 11.04 -0.32 -14.38
N LEU A 153 12.03 -0.59 -13.53
CA LEU A 153 13.40 -0.82 -13.97
C LEU A 153 13.57 -2.15 -14.74
N THR A 154 12.83 -3.20 -14.39
CA THR A 154 12.85 -4.48 -15.12
C THR A 154 12.28 -4.39 -16.53
N ARG A 155 11.56 -3.30 -16.80
CA ARG A 155 10.86 -3.04 -18.05
C ARG A 155 11.76 -2.28 -19.05
N ILE A 156 12.80 -1.60 -18.58
CA ILE A 156 13.78 -0.90 -19.42
C ILE A 156 14.73 -1.93 -20.05
N ASP A 157 14.92 -1.88 -21.37
CA ASP A 157 15.73 -2.83 -22.15
C ASP A 157 17.25 -2.61 -21.97
N ARG A 158 17.71 -2.67 -20.71
CA ARG A 158 19.12 -2.65 -20.33
C ARG A 158 19.37 -3.72 -19.25
N PRO A 159 20.44 -4.54 -19.38
CA PRO A 159 20.70 -5.62 -18.42
C PRO A 159 20.98 -5.08 -16.99
N ALA A 160 21.61 -3.91 -16.89
CA ALA A 160 21.86 -3.26 -15.60
C ALA A 160 20.55 -2.87 -14.88
N THR A 161 19.56 -2.33 -15.60
CA THR A 161 18.27 -1.92 -15.01
C THR A 161 17.42 -3.12 -14.62
N LEU A 162 17.50 -4.22 -15.38
CA LEU A 162 16.88 -5.49 -15.00
C LEU A 162 17.41 -5.98 -13.64
N LEU A 163 18.74 -6.07 -13.49
CA LEU A 163 19.35 -6.52 -12.24
C LEU A 163 18.99 -5.59 -11.06
N SER A 164 19.07 -4.27 -11.25
CA SER A 164 18.67 -3.30 -10.23
C SER A 164 17.19 -3.44 -9.86
N GLY A 165 16.30 -3.66 -10.84
CA GLY A 165 14.87 -3.86 -10.60
C GLY A 165 14.58 -5.12 -9.78
N LEU A 166 15.23 -6.24 -10.11
CA LEU A 166 15.12 -7.50 -9.36
C LEU A 166 15.69 -7.37 -7.94
N MET A 167 16.80 -6.65 -7.77
CA MET A 167 17.38 -6.37 -6.44
C MET A 167 16.43 -5.53 -5.58
N LEU A 168 15.82 -4.48 -6.13
CA LEU A 168 14.83 -3.67 -5.41
C LEU A 168 13.61 -4.50 -5.01
N PHE A 169 13.10 -5.34 -5.91
CA PHE A 169 11.99 -6.23 -5.61
C PHE A 169 12.33 -7.23 -4.49
N GLY A 170 13.51 -7.85 -4.56
CA GLY A 170 14.01 -8.77 -3.53
C GLY A 170 14.19 -8.09 -2.18
N LEU A 171 14.78 -6.91 -2.15
CA LEU A 171 15.00 -6.14 -0.91
C LEU A 171 13.67 -5.67 -0.29
N ALA A 172 12.74 -5.16 -1.11
CA ALA A 172 11.42 -4.76 -0.64
C ALA A 172 10.65 -5.94 -0.05
N THR A 173 10.68 -7.09 -0.74
CA THR A 173 10.04 -8.32 -0.27
C THR A 173 10.67 -8.81 1.03
N LEU A 174 12.00 -8.83 1.12
CA LEU A 174 12.72 -9.23 2.33
C LEU A 174 12.38 -8.32 3.51
N TRP A 175 12.37 -7.00 3.29
CA TRP A 175 12.00 -6.02 4.30
C TRP A 175 10.54 -6.22 4.76
N TYR A 176 9.60 -6.33 3.82
CA TYR A 176 8.18 -6.52 4.11
C TYR A 176 7.94 -7.82 4.89
N VAL A 177 8.48 -8.96 4.43
CA VAL A 177 8.39 -10.26 5.11
C VAL A 177 8.98 -10.17 6.52
N THR A 178 10.11 -9.48 6.69
CA THR A 178 10.74 -9.34 8.01
C THR A 178 9.87 -8.55 8.98
N VAL A 179 9.27 -7.44 8.51
CA VAL A 179 8.36 -6.61 9.31
C VAL A 179 7.11 -7.41 9.67
N GLU A 180 6.45 -8.02 8.69
CA GLU A 180 5.23 -8.81 8.91
C GLU A 180 5.49 -10.03 9.79
N THR A 181 6.63 -10.70 9.65
CA THR A 181 6.99 -11.84 10.50
C THR A 181 7.09 -11.43 11.96
N ARG A 182 7.73 -10.29 12.24
CA ARG A 182 7.83 -9.76 13.62
C ARG A 182 6.45 -9.33 14.14
N TRP A 183 5.62 -8.74 13.29
CA TRP A 183 4.27 -8.34 13.65
C TRP A 183 3.38 -9.56 13.97
N PHE A 184 3.39 -10.59 13.12
CA PHE A 184 2.68 -11.86 13.34
C PHE A 184 3.19 -12.57 14.59
N ALA A 185 4.52 -12.68 14.77
CA ALA A 185 5.09 -13.33 15.94
C ALA A 185 4.62 -12.67 17.24
N LYS A 186 4.63 -11.32 17.28
CA LYS A 186 4.17 -10.56 18.44
C LYS A 186 2.67 -10.65 18.68
N HIS A 187 1.84 -10.52 17.64
CA HIS A 187 0.39 -10.44 17.81
C HIS A 187 -0.32 -11.80 17.86
N LEU A 188 0.30 -12.85 17.31
CA LEU A 188 -0.22 -14.21 17.34
C LEU A 188 0.48 -15.08 18.40
N GLU A 189 1.47 -14.53 19.12
CA GLU A 189 2.27 -15.25 20.12
C GLU A 189 2.92 -16.51 19.53
N LEU A 190 3.39 -16.42 18.28
CA LEU A 190 3.99 -17.52 17.54
C LEU A 190 5.52 -17.39 17.51
N PRO A 191 6.25 -18.51 17.49
CA PRO A 191 7.68 -18.49 17.21
C PRO A 191 7.92 -17.96 15.79
N LEU A 192 9.04 -17.25 15.60
CA LEU A 192 9.38 -16.54 14.36
C LEU A 192 9.26 -17.43 13.11
N ALA A 193 9.69 -18.69 13.17
CA ALA A 193 9.59 -19.60 12.03
C ALA A 193 8.15 -19.87 11.58
N ARG A 194 7.23 -20.08 12.54
CA ARG A 194 5.80 -20.29 12.23
C ARG A 194 5.14 -19.01 11.76
N ALA A 195 5.52 -17.87 12.34
CA ALA A 195 5.06 -16.55 11.88
C ALA A 195 5.51 -16.28 10.44
N ALA A 196 6.79 -16.55 10.12
CA ALA A 196 7.35 -16.39 8.78
C ALA A 196 6.61 -17.25 7.75
N LEU A 197 6.39 -18.53 8.07
CA LEU A 197 5.60 -19.42 7.20
C LEU A 197 4.20 -18.87 6.95
N LYS A 198 3.51 -18.40 8.01
CA LYS A 198 2.17 -17.80 7.85
C LYS A 198 2.21 -16.57 6.95
N VAL A 199 3.18 -15.68 7.12
CA VAL A 199 3.36 -14.47 6.30
C VAL A 199 3.61 -14.82 4.84
N VAL A 200 4.54 -15.75 4.56
CA VAL A 200 4.83 -16.21 3.20
C VAL A 200 3.59 -16.81 2.55
N VAL A 201 2.85 -17.67 3.25
CA VAL A 201 1.57 -18.20 2.76
C VAL A 201 0.55 -17.09 2.50
N THR A 202 0.49 -16.05 3.34
CA THR A 202 -0.39 -14.89 3.09
C THR A 202 0.02 -14.11 1.85
N LEU A 203 1.32 -13.92 1.63
CA LEU A 203 1.83 -13.23 0.44
C LEU A 203 1.47 -13.99 -0.83
N PHE A 204 1.61 -15.32 -0.84
CA PHE A 204 1.17 -16.13 -1.98
C PHE A 204 -0.33 -16.05 -2.19
N GLN A 205 -1.14 -16.08 -1.13
CA GLN A 205 -2.60 -15.88 -1.25
C GLN A 205 -2.93 -14.49 -1.79
N GLY A 206 -2.22 -13.44 -1.36
CA GLY A 206 -2.37 -12.09 -1.87
C GLY A 206 -1.99 -11.96 -3.34
N LEU A 207 -0.90 -12.60 -3.74
CA LEU A 207 -0.46 -12.66 -5.14
C LEU A 207 -1.51 -13.37 -6.01
N ILE A 208 -2.03 -14.51 -5.56
CA ILE A 208 -3.10 -15.22 -6.28
C ILE A 208 -4.34 -14.33 -6.40
N ALA A 209 -4.77 -13.69 -5.32
CA ALA A 209 -5.92 -12.79 -5.34
C ALA A 209 -5.70 -11.60 -6.28
N MET A 210 -4.50 -10.99 -6.28
CA MET A 210 -4.14 -9.91 -7.19
C MET A 210 -4.18 -10.38 -8.66
N LEU A 211 -3.65 -11.57 -8.96
CA LEU A 211 -3.69 -12.16 -10.31
C LEU A 211 -5.12 -12.45 -10.76
N LEU A 212 -5.99 -12.94 -9.87
CA LEU A 212 -7.40 -13.17 -10.17
C LEU A 212 -8.13 -11.86 -10.47
N VAL A 213 -7.88 -10.80 -9.69
CA VAL A 213 -8.44 -9.46 -9.97
C VAL A 213 -7.92 -8.94 -11.31
N GLY A 214 -6.62 -9.08 -11.58
CA GLY A 214 -6.02 -8.70 -12.86
C GLY A 214 -6.63 -9.46 -14.05
N ALA A 215 -6.81 -10.77 -13.92
CA ALA A 215 -7.47 -11.59 -14.94
C ALA A 215 -8.94 -11.18 -15.14
N ALA A 216 -9.68 -10.93 -14.06
CA ALA A 216 -11.07 -10.46 -14.15
C ALA A 216 -11.18 -9.12 -14.89
N VAL A 217 -10.25 -8.19 -14.66
CA VAL A 217 -10.19 -6.91 -15.40
C VAL A 217 -9.80 -7.15 -16.86
N ALA A 218 -8.77 -7.95 -17.12
CA ALA A 218 -8.25 -8.20 -18.46
C ALA A 218 -9.24 -8.93 -19.37
N PHE A 219 -9.99 -9.90 -18.84
CA PHE A 219 -10.90 -10.75 -19.63
C PHE A 219 -12.38 -10.37 -19.48
N GLY A 220 -12.79 -9.90 -18.28
CA GLY A 220 -14.19 -9.64 -17.95
C GLY A 220 -14.67 -8.22 -18.25
N LEU A 221 -13.78 -7.22 -18.23
CA LEU A 221 -14.13 -5.82 -18.56
C LEU A 221 -13.66 -5.40 -19.97
N ALA A 222 -12.77 -6.18 -20.61
CA ALA A 222 -12.38 -5.94 -21.99
C ALA A 222 -13.38 -6.49 -23.02
N SER A 223 -14.37 -7.28 -22.57
CA SER A 223 -15.43 -7.88 -23.38
C SER A 223 -16.77 -7.14 -23.30
N ALA A 224 -16.81 -5.99 -22.61
CA ALA A 224 -17.95 -5.08 -22.48
C ALA A 224 -17.62 -3.72 -23.12
#